data_AF-A0AA46SSV5-F1
#
_entry.id   AF-A0AA46SSV5-F1
#
_cell.length_a   1.000
_cell.length_b   1.000
_cell.length_c   1.000
_cell.angle_alpha   90.00
_cell.angle_beta   90.00
_cell.angle_gamma   90.00
#
_symmetry.space_group_name_H-M   'P 1'
#
loop_
_entity.id
_entity.type
_entity.pdbx_description
1 polymer ?
#
loop_
_entity_poly.entity_id
_entity_poly.type
_entity_poly.pdbx_seq_one_letter_code
_entity_poly.pdbx_strand_id
1 'polypeptide(L)'
;MSPGHIDPPVDVPAPDAGGCLATHQILDRIGDKWSPYIVAMLANGPQRFNALKRGIDGISQRMLTLTLRGLERDGLVTPTLYPTIPPRVDYALTDLGRTLLKPVMALVHWANENQRAIAEAHRRFDEAPEQDQVLVQGDVYQRR
;
A
#
# COMPACT_ATOMS: atom_id res chain seq x y z
N MET A 1 17.84 33.79 7.88
CA MET A 1 16.53 33.45 7.29
C MET A 1 16.22 32.03 7.70
N SER A 2 15.37 31.85 8.71
CA SER A 2 14.91 30.51 9.11
C SER A 2 13.98 29.97 8.01
N PRO A 3 14.06 28.69 7.64
CA PRO A 3 13.13 28.10 6.68
C PRO A 3 11.71 28.29 7.21
N GLY A 4 10.80 28.78 6.36
CA GLY A 4 9.40 28.96 6.72
C GLY A 4 8.85 27.66 7.29
N HIS A 5 8.30 27.72 8.50
CA HIS A 5 7.52 26.65 9.07
C HIS A 5 6.32 26.43 8.13
N ILE A 6 6.32 25.32 7.38
CA ILE A 6 5.13 24.89 6.67
C ILE A 6 4.25 24.30 7.77
N ASP A 7 3.31 25.10 8.26
CA ASP A 7 2.20 24.58 9.06
C ASP A 7 1.48 23.53 8.20
N PRO A 8 1.49 22.24 8.58
CA PRO A 8 0.76 21.24 7.83
C PRO A 8 -0.73 21.60 7.86
N PRO A 9 -1.45 21.53 6.72
CA PRO A 9 -2.88 21.69 6.77
C PRO A 9 -3.48 20.47 7.48
N VAL A 10 -4.50 20.73 8.30
CA VAL A 10 -5.30 19.77 9.07
C VAL A 10 -4.56 19.05 10.21
N ASP A 11 -5.34 18.56 11.19
CA ASP A 11 -4.95 17.91 12.45
C ASP A 11 -4.18 16.60 12.21
N VAL A 12 -2.96 16.70 11.66
CA VAL A 12 -2.06 15.56 11.45
C VAL A 12 -1.65 15.07 12.83
N PRO A 13 -2.02 13.82 13.21
CA PRO A 13 -1.70 13.31 14.53
C PRO A 13 -0.18 13.34 14.72
N ALA A 14 0.26 13.94 15.83
CA ALA A 14 1.68 13.97 16.17
C ALA A 14 2.22 12.53 16.24
N PRO A 15 3.43 12.27 15.71
CA PRO A 15 4.04 10.95 15.78
C PRO A 15 4.12 10.49 17.24
N ASP A 16 3.79 9.22 17.48
CA ASP A 16 3.86 8.63 18.82
C ASP A 16 5.31 8.42 19.29
N ALA A 17 5.49 7.73 20.41
CA ALA A 17 6.80 7.46 21.01
C ALA A 17 7.79 6.72 20.07
N GLY A 18 7.33 6.09 18.98
CA GLY A 18 8.16 5.46 17.96
C GLY A 18 8.70 6.42 16.89
N GLY A 19 8.23 7.66 16.88
CA GLY A 19 8.65 8.70 15.94
C GLY A 19 8.12 8.51 14.51
N CYS A 20 8.38 9.51 13.64
CA CYS A 20 7.94 9.50 12.25
C CYS A 20 8.42 8.27 11.45
N LEU A 21 9.63 7.76 11.74
CA LEU A 21 10.21 6.66 10.95
C LEU A 21 9.46 5.34 11.12
N ALA A 22 9.06 5.00 12.34
CA ALA A 22 8.26 3.78 12.60
C ALA A 22 6.89 3.87 11.91
N THR A 23 6.26 5.03 12.01
CA THR A 23 4.99 5.32 11.33
C THR A 23 5.13 5.20 9.81
N HIS A 24 6.20 5.76 9.22
CA HIS A 24 6.47 5.65 7.79
C HIS A 24 6.67 4.20 7.34
N GLN A 25 7.42 3.38 8.08
CA GLN A 25 7.62 1.96 7.72
C GLN A 25 6.30 1.18 7.71
N ILE A 26 5.41 1.47 8.66
CA ILE A 26 4.07 0.88 8.72
C ILE A 26 3.23 1.35 7.53
N LEU A 27 3.26 2.64 7.22
CA LEU A 27 2.56 3.20 6.06
C LEU A 27 3.11 2.69 4.72
N ASP A 28 4.42 2.50 4.59
CA ASP A 28 5.05 1.92 3.40
C ASP A 28 4.62 0.47 3.19
N ARG A 29 4.45 -0.31 4.27
CA ARG A 29 3.89 -1.67 4.19
C ARG A 29 2.43 -1.62 3.80
N ILE A 30 1.62 -0.87 4.53
CA ILE A 30 0.16 -0.89 4.34
C ILE A 30 -0.24 -0.24 3.01
N GLY A 31 0.51 0.78 2.59
CA GLY A 31 0.35 1.51 1.34
C GLY A 31 1.01 0.84 0.14
N ASP A 32 1.66 -0.32 0.32
CA ASP A 32 2.15 -1.09 -0.82
C ASP A 32 0.99 -1.55 -1.71
N LYS A 33 1.30 -1.83 -2.98
CA LYS A 33 0.28 -2.16 -3.99
C LYS A 33 -0.64 -3.33 -3.61
N TRP A 34 -0.19 -4.27 -2.78
CA TRP A 34 -0.84 -5.57 -2.57
C TRP A 34 -1.45 -5.74 -1.18
N SER A 35 -0.83 -5.15 -0.15
CA SER A 35 -1.26 -5.26 1.25
C SER A 35 -2.76 -4.91 1.45
N PRO A 36 -3.29 -3.80 0.90
CA PRO A 36 -4.71 -3.48 0.99
C PRO A 36 -5.64 -4.57 0.45
N TYR A 37 -5.29 -5.17 -0.70
CA TYR A 37 -6.11 -6.21 -1.33
C TYR A 37 -6.10 -7.51 -0.51
N ILE A 38 -4.96 -7.90 0.05
CA ILE A 38 -4.87 -9.07 0.93
C ILE A 38 -5.72 -8.86 2.18
N VAL A 39 -5.60 -7.69 2.82
CA VAL A 39 -6.40 -7.34 4.00
C VAL A 39 -7.90 -7.36 3.67
N ALA A 40 -8.30 -6.78 2.55
CA ALA A 40 -9.68 -6.79 2.08
C ALA A 40 -10.22 -8.21 1.84
N MET A 41 -9.43 -9.08 1.20
CA MET A 41 -9.82 -10.47 0.95
C MET A 41 -10.00 -11.29 2.23
N LEU A 42 -9.19 -11.03 3.25
CA LEU A 42 -9.23 -11.73 4.53
C LEU A 42 -10.30 -11.18 5.49
N ALA A 43 -11.01 -10.10 5.11
CA ALA A 43 -12.05 -9.47 5.93
C ALA A 43 -13.16 -10.48 6.33
N ASN A 44 -13.55 -11.35 5.39
CA ASN A 44 -14.61 -12.34 5.58
C ASN A 44 -14.13 -13.66 6.20
N GLY A 45 -12.86 -13.74 6.58
CA GLY A 45 -12.29 -14.91 7.25
C GLY A 45 -11.08 -15.53 6.54
N PRO A 46 -10.59 -16.67 7.06
CA PRO A 46 -9.34 -17.27 6.61
C PRO A 46 -9.38 -17.70 5.14
N GLN A 47 -8.28 -17.49 4.40
CA GLN A 47 -8.16 -17.86 2.99
C GLN A 47 -6.88 -18.65 2.71
N ARG A 48 -6.95 -19.59 1.78
CA ARG A 48 -5.78 -20.31 1.24
C ARG A 48 -4.93 -19.39 0.38
N PHE A 49 -3.63 -19.69 0.29
CA PHE A 49 -2.70 -19.00 -0.63
C PHE A 49 -3.25 -18.89 -2.07
N ASN A 50 -3.74 -20.01 -2.62
CA ASN A 50 -4.24 -20.04 -3.99
C ASN A 50 -5.58 -19.31 -4.16
N ALA A 51 -6.38 -19.19 -3.09
CA ALA A 51 -7.59 -18.37 -3.14
C ALA A 51 -7.21 -16.89 -3.19
N LEU A 52 -6.28 -16.44 -2.34
CA LEU A 52 -5.70 -15.09 -2.36
C LEU A 52 -5.09 -14.76 -3.73
N LYS A 53 -4.24 -15.64 -4.27
CA LYS A 53 -3.60 -15.44 -5.58
C LYS A 53 -4.61 -15.28 -6.73
N ARG A 54 -5.74 -15.97 -6.67
CA ARG A 54 -6.80 -15.85 -7.69
C ARG A 54 -7.71 -14.65 -7.49
N GLY A 55 -7.87 -14.18 -6.25
CA GLY A 55 -8.72 -13.02 -5.96
C GLY A 55 -8.02 -11.68 -6.16
N ILE A 56 -6.69 -11.67 -6.33
CA ILE A 56 -5.89 -10.46 -6.54
C ILE A 56 -5.27 -10.52 -7.93
N ASP A 57 -5.89 -9.84 -8.89
CA ASP A 57 -5.41 -9.82 -10.27
C ASP A 57 -4.02 -9.19 -10.38
N GLY A 58 -3.14 -9.86 -11.14
CA GLY A 58 -1.79 -9.37 -11.43
C GLY A 58 -0.75 -9.59 -10.32
N ILE A 59 -1.11 -10.13 -9.15
CA ILE A 59 -0.11 -10.47 -8.14
C ILE A 59 0.66 -11.74 -8.54
N SER A 60 1.98 -11.65 -8.57
CA SER A 60 2.81 -12.86 -8.75
C SER A 60 2.83 -13.69 -7.48
N GLN A 61 3.07 -15.00 -7.60
CA GLN A 61 3.23 -15.88 -6.44
C GLN A 61 4.37 -15.42 -5.52
N ARG A 62 5.50 -15.00 -6.10
CA ARG A 62 6.63 -14.46 -5.34
C ARG A 62 6.20 -13.25 -4.52
N MET A 63 5.44 -12.34 -5.13
CA MET A 63 5.02 -11.12 -4.46
C MET A 63 4.00 -11.41 -3.36
N LEU A 64 3.02 -12.29 -3.61
CA LEU A 64 2.07 -12.72 -2.58
C LEU A 64 2.79 -13.32 -1.35
N THR A 65 3.80 -14.18 -1.57
CA THR A 65 4.61 -14.72 -0.48
C THR A 65 5.36 -13.63 0.29
N LEU A 66 5.96 -12.66 -0.40
CA LEU A 66 6.68 -11.56 0.23
C LEU A 66 5.74 -10.67 1.06
N THR A 67 4.59 -10.32 0.50
CA THR A 67 3.61 -9.48 1.19
C THR A 67 3.02 -10.20 2.40
N LEU A 68 2.62 -11.47 2.29
CA LEU A 68 2.13 -12.26 3.43
C LEU A 68 3.17 -12.35 4.55
N ARG A 69 4.44 -12.62 4.23
CA ARG A 69 5.52 -12.62 5.23
C ARG A 69 5.72 -11.27 5.91
N GLY A 70 5.55 -10.17 5.17
CA GLY A 70 5.58 -8.82 5.73
C GLY A 70 4.44 -8.61 6.73
N LEU A 71 3.21 -8.91 6.31
CA LEU A 71 2.02 -8.80 7.15
C LEU A 71 2.08 -9.72 8.38
N GLU A 72 2.66 -10.92 8.26
CA GLU A 72 2.92 -11.82 9.39
C GLU A 72 3.93 -11.24 10.37
N ARG A 73 5.06 -10.71 9.86
CA ARG A 73 6.09 -10.08 10.68
C ARG A 73 5.55 -8.88 11.45
N ASP A 74 4.64 -8.13 10.82
CA ASP A 74 4.01 -6.94 11.41
C ASP A 74 2.82 -7.32 12.32
N GLY A 75 2.54 -8.62 12.48
CA GLY A 75 1.49 -9.11 13.37
C GLY A 75 0.06 -8.89 12.87
N LEU A 76 -0.11 -8.60 11.57
CA LEU A 76 -1.41 -8.32 10.94
C LEU A 76 -2.10 -9.59 10.42
N VAL A 77 -1.31 -10.59 10.05
CA VAL A 77 -1.80 -11.87 9.50
C VAL A 77 -1.16 -13.03 10.27
N THR A 78 -1.92 -14.11 10.46
CA THR A 78 -1.40 -15.37 10.99
C THR A 78 -1.64 -16.53 10.02
N PRO A 79 -0.65 -17.39 9.77
CA PRO A 79 -0.86 -18.65 9.07
C PRO A 79 -1.38 -19.72 10.04
N THR A 80 -2.25 -20.60 9.57
CA THR A 80 -2.69 -21.81 10.29
C THR A 80 -2.50 -23.02 9.40
N LEU A 81 -1.71 -23.99 9.87
CA LEU A 81 -1.47 -25.25 9.19
C LEU A 81 -2.57 -26.26 9.57
N TYR A 82 -3.17 -26.87 8.55
CA TYR A 82 -4.14 -27.95 8.71
C TYR A 82 -3.52 -29.27 8.25
N PRO A 83 -3.60 -30.33 9.07
CA PRO A 83 -3.11 -31.66 8.73
C PRO A 83 -4.07 -32.36 7.77
N THR A 84 -4.10 -31.90 6.52
CA THR A 84 -4.83 -32.53 5.41
C THR A 84 -3.86 -33.22 4.46
N ILE A 85 -4.37 -34.06 3.55
CA ILE A 85 -3.60 -34.60 2.43
C ILE A 85 -4.16 -34.01 1.13
N PRO A 86 -3.41 -33.16 0.40
CA PRO A 86 -2.12 -32.58 0.76
C PRO A 86 -2.24 -31.54 1.91
N PRO A 87 -1.14 -31.20 2.62
CA PRO A 87 -1.15 -30.19 3.68
C PRO A 87 -1.69 -28.85 3.19
N ARG A 88 -2.44 -28.16 4.05
CA ARG A 88 -3.09 -26.88 3.72
C ARG A 88 -2.67 -25.82 4.73
N VAL A 89 -2.40 -24.62 4.22
CA VAL A 89 -2.19 -23.42 5.05
C VAL A 89 -3.25 -22.38 4.69
N ASP A 90 -3.91 -21.85 5.71
CA ASP A 90 -4.79 -20.69 5.57
C ASP A 90 -4.21 -19.50 6.31
N TYR A 91 -4.47 -18.31 5.77
CA TYR A 91 -4.07 -17.03 6.34
C TYR A 91 -5.31 -16.34 6.87
N ALA A 92 -5.21 -15.73 8.04
CA ALA A 92 -6.29 -14.96 8.65
C ALA A 92 -5.75 -13.65 9.21
N LEU A 93 -6.59 -12.61 9.24
CA LEU A 93 -6.28 -11.39 9.98
C LEU A 93 -6.23 -11.71 11.48
N THR A 94 -5.23 -11.15 12.15
CA THR A 94 -5.19 -11.06 13.62
C THR A 94 -6.17 -9.99 14.09
N ASP A 95 -6.36 -9.85 15.40
CA ASP A 95 -7.18 -8.76 15.96
C ASP A 95 -6.60 -7.39 15.58
N LEU A 96 -5.28 -7.24 15.57
CA LEU A 96 -4.60 -6.05 15.06
C LEU A 96 -4.86 -5.86 13.56
N GLY A 97 -4.73 -6.91 12.75
CA GLY A 97 -5.02 -6.84 11.31
C GLY A 97 -6.46 -6.44 11.00
N ARG A 98 -7.41 -6.78 11.87
CA ARG A 98 -8.82 -6.38 11.72
C ARG A 98 -9.03 -4.89 11.96
N THR A 99 -8.26 -4.24 12.83
CA THR A 99 -8.36 -2.79 13.04
C THR A 99 -8.00 -2.01 11.76
N LEU A 100 -7.16 -2.60 10.91
CA LEU A 100 -6.74 -2.05 9.63
C LEU A 100 -7.83 -2.08 8.55
N LEU A 101 -8.89 -2.88 8.71
CA LEU A 101 -9.96 -2.96 7.72
C LEU A 101 -10.64 -1.62 7.48
N LYS A 102 -10.96 -0.88 8.55
CA LYS A 102 -11.65 0.41 8.45
C LYS A 102 -10.86 1.43 7.59
N PRO A 103 -9.58 1.74 7.88
CA PRO A 103 -8.83 2.69 7.07
C PRO A 103 -8.58 2.17 5.64
N VAL A 104 -8.32 0.87 5.45
CA VAL A 104 -8.14 0.31 4.09
C VAL A 104 -9.42 0.42 3.27
N MET A 105 -10.58 0.10 3.84
CA MET A 105 -11.87 0.23 3.15
C MET A 105 -12.20 1.69 2.82
N ALA A 106 -11.86 2.63 3.69
CA ALA A 106 -12.02 4.05 3.42
C ALA A 106 -11.18 4.50 2.22
N LEU A 107 -9.91 4.07 2.14
CA LEU A 107 -9.04 4.35 0.99
C LEU A 107 -9.56 3.71 -0.29
N VAL A 108 -10.01 2.46 -0.24
CA VAL A 108 -10.60 1.76 -1.40
C VAL A 108 -11.85 2.49 -1.90
N HIS A 109 -12.72 2.91 -0.99
CA HIS A 109 -13.92 3.66 -1.33
C HIS A 109 -13.57 4.99 -2.02
N TRP A 110 -12.69 5.77 -1.42
CA TRP A 110 -12.21 7.03 -2.00
C TRP A 110 -11.58 6.82 -3.38
N ALA A 111 -10.74 5.80 -3.54
CA ALA A 111 -10.11 5.48 -4.82
C ALA A 111 -11.15 5.13 -5.90
N ASN A 112 -12.16 4.34 -5.54
CA ASN A 112 -13.25 3.97 -6.45
C ASN A 112 -14.07 5.19 -6.90
N GLU A 113 -14.33 6.13 -6.00
CA GLU A 113 -15.05 7.37 -6.32
C GLU A 113 -14.23 8.30 -7.22
N ASN A 114 -12.91 8.33 -7.05
CA ASN A 114 -12.03 9.31 -7.69
C ASN A 114 -11.26 8.76 -8.91
N GLN A 115 -11.37 7.46 -9.22
CA GLN A 115 -10.61 6.82 -10.31
C GLN A 115 -10.70 7.54 -11.66
N ARG A 116 -11.87 8.11 -12.00
CA ARG A 116 -12.07 8.85 -13.27
C ARG A 116 -11.33 10.19 -13.26
N ALA A 117 -11.39 10.92 -12.14
CA ALA A 117 -10.71 12.19 -11.99
C ALA A 117 -9.18 12.01 -12.04
N ILE A 118 -8.67 10.94 -11.42
CA ILE A 118 -7.25 10.56 -11.47
C ILE A 118 -6.84 10.19 -12.90
N ALA A 119 -7.63 9.37 -13.61
CA ALA A 119 -7.34 9.01 -15.00
C ALA A 119 -7.29 10.24 -15.93
N GLU A 120 -8.20 11.20 -15.74
CA GLU A 120 -8.18 12.48 -16.47
C GLU A 120 -6.96 13.33 -16.10
N ALA A 121 -6.53 13.31 -14.83
CA ALA A 121 -5.30 14.00 -14.42
C ALA A 121 -4.06 13.39 -15.09
N HIS A 122 -3.95 12.06 -15.15
CA HIS A 122 -2.86 11.38 -15.85
C HIS A 122 -2.82 11.76 -17.33
N ARG A 123 -3.97 11.68 -18.02
CA ARG A 123 -4.06 12.08 -19.43
C ARG A 123 -3.60 13.51 -19.66
N ARG A 124 -4.06 14.47 -18.85
CA ARG A 124 -3.64 15.88 -18.98
C ARG A 124 -2.14 16.07 -18.77
N PHE A 125 -1.52 15.30 -17.88
CA PHE A 125 -0.07 15.34 -17.65
C PHE A 125 0.70 14.75 -18.83
N ASP A 126 0.26 13.59 -19.35
CA ASP A 126 0.90 12.92 -20.49
C ASP A 126 0.71 13.68 -21.81
N GLU A 127 -0.40 14.41 -21.96
CA GLU A 127 -0.73 15.25 -23.12
C GLU A 127 -0.07 16.65 -23.03
N ALA A 128 0.46 17.05 -21.87
CA ALA A 128 1.15 18.33 -21.73
C ALA A 128 2.48 18.29 -22.50
N PRO A 129 2.72 19.23 -23.45
CA PRO A 129 4.02 19.33 -24.10
C PRO A 129 5.11 19.60 -23.04
N GLU A 130 6.34 19.08 -23.24
CA GLU A 130 7.54 19.29 -22.41
C GLU A 130 7.92 20.79 -22.29
N GLN A 131 7.10 21.63 -21.67
CA GLN A 131 7.35 23.05 -21.51
C GLN A 131 8.06 23.39 -20.19
N ASP A 132 8.64 22.37 -19.52
CA ASP A 132 9.47 22.52 -18.32
C ASP A 132 10.94 22.07 -18.53
N GLN A 133 11.43 22.05 -19.78
CA GLN A 133 12.84 22.37 -20.00
C GLN A 133 13.00 23.89 -19.91
N VAL A 134 12.92 24.43 -18.69
CA VAL A 134 13.58 25.71 -18.43
C VAL A 134 15.05 25.48 -18.72
N LEU A 135 15.53 26.09 -19.81
CA LEU A 135 16.94 26.30 -20.08
C LEU A 135 17.55 27.00 -18.86
N VAL A 136 18.01 26.23 -17.89
CA VAL A 136 19.04 26.72 -16.97
C VAL A 136 20.29 26.80 -17.83
N GLN A 137 20.68 28.04 -18.15
CA GLN A 137 21.88 28.34 -18.90
C GLN A 137 23.04 27.47 -18.44
N GLY A 138 23.51 26.60 -19.35
CA GLY A 138 24.80 25.93 -19.28
C GLY A 138 24.97 24.97 -18.12
N ASP A 139 24.52 23.73 -18.26
CA ASP A 139 25.42 22.57 -18.13
C ASP A 139 24.78 21.29 -18.67
N VAL A 140 25.52 20.61 -19.53
CA VAL A 140 25.14 19.38 -20.22
C VAL A 140 25.11 18.22 -19.23
N TYR A 141 23.94 17.64 -18.97
CA TYR A 141 23.85 16.35 -18.27
C TYR A 141 23.56 15.23 -19.28
N GLN A 142 24.61 14.53 -19.73
CA GLN A 142 24.46 13.28 -20.47
C GLN A 142 24.23 12.13 -19.47
N ARG A 143 23.11 11.41 -19.61
CA ARG A 143 22.98 10.05 -19.05
C ARG A 143 23.30 9.04 -20.15
N ARG A 144 24.23 8.15 -19.82
CA ARG A 144 24.76 7.03 -20.62
C ARG A 144 23.70 6.15 -21.25
#